data_AF-A0A254R9E8-F1
#
_entry.id   AF-A0A254R9E8-F1
#
_cell.length_a   1.000
_cell.length_b   1.000
_cell.length_c   1.000
_cell.angle_alpha   90.00
_cell.angle_beta   90.00
_cell.angle_gamma   90.00
#
_symmetry.space_group_name_H-M   'P 1'
#
loop_
_entity.id
_entity.type
_entity.pdbx_description
1 polymer ?
#
loop_
_entity_poly.entity_id
_entity_poly.type
_entity_poly.pdbx_seq_one_letter_code
_entity_poly.pdbx_strand_id
1 'polypeptide(L)'
;MIARTAAIAGVIASFNFPVLAQDGTGPMPENAQPRSYGGGWVCDIGYRVEGAECLPLDIPEHAYPTGRSYGTGWECNRGYEEADRTSCNPIPVPANAFLRSSGYDWQCERGFRQEDEACVPIVLPERAYLTDDASGRGWTCDRGYEAAAETCSPIAVPENAYLTNADYGAAWACERGFVRIDDRCDAVVVPSNAYLDEASYGPGWSCERGYEVLNGACVAIDLPENAYLDRSGNRWSCNRGFQLSDGACVLGR
;
A
#
# COMPACT_ATOMS: atom_id res chain seq x y z
N MET A 1 19.93 -75.30 28.44
CA MET A 1 18.59 -75.69 27.93
C MET A 1 17.75 -74.43 27.79
N ILE A 2 17.05 -74.36 26.67
CA ILE A 2 16.39 -73.19 26.09
C ILE A 2 15.13 -72.83 26.89
N ALA A 3 14.95 -71.57 27.30
CA ALA A 3 13.69 -71.06 27.82
C ALA A 3 13.27 -69.81 27.03
N ARG A 4 12.14 -69.95 26.35
CA ARG A 4 11.65 -69.14 25.23
C ARG A 4 11.09 -67.79 25.72
N THR A 5 11.53 -66.70 25.10
CA THR A 5 10.86 -65.40 25.13
C THR A 5 9.55 -65.48 24.36
N ALA A 6 8.41 -65.34 25.03
CA ALA A 6 7.11 -65.17 24.39
C ALA A 6 6.84 -63.66 24.24
N ALA A 7 6.91 -63.15 23.02
CA ALA A 7 6.47 -61.80 22.69
C ALA A 7 4.95 -61.82 22.44
N ILE A 8 4.18 -61.15 23.29
CA ILE A 8 2.74 -60.94 23.07
C ILE A 8 2.60 -59.71 22.17
N ALA A 9 2.26 -59.93 20.91
CA ALA A 9 1.89 -58.86 19.99
C ALA A 9 0.46 -58.40 20.32
N GLY A 10 0.33 -57.29 21.05
CA GLY A 10 -0.96 -56.63 21.27
C GLY A 10 -1.38 -55.84 20.04
N VAL A 11 -2.47 -56.25 19.39
CA VAL A 11 -3.10 -55.48 18.32
C VAL A 11 -3.85 -54.30 18.96
N ILE A 12 -3.33 -53.08 18.82
CA ILE A 12 -4.05 -51.86 19.14
C ILE A 12 -4.99 -51.58 17.96
N ALA A 13 -6.27 -51.87 18.12
CA ALA A 13 -7.29 -51.47 17.17
C ALA A 13 -7.62 -49.99 17.39
N SER A 14 -7.06 -49.12 16.55
CA SER A 14 -7.41 -47.70 16.49
C SER A 14 -8.79 -47.55 15.85
N PHE A 15 -9.84 -47.45 16.67
CA PHE A 15 -11.15 -47.05 16.18
C PHE A 15 -11.13 -45.55 15.88
N ASN A 16 -10.99 -45.19 14.60
CA ASN A 16 -11.31 -43.85 14.12
C ASN A 16 -12.83 -43.71 14.15
N PHE A 17 -13.36 -43.15 15.24
CA PHE A 17 -14.72 -42.62 15.22
C PHE A 17 -14.70 -41.39 14.31
N PRO A 18 -15.52 -41.36 13.23
CA PRO A 18 -15.72 -40.13 12.49
C PRO A 18 -16.35 -39.11 13.44
N VAL A 19 -15.62 -38.05 13.77
CA VAL A 19 -16.19 -36.86 14.40
C VAL A 19 -17.05 -36.21 13.33
N LEU A 20 -18.34 -36.52 13.33
CA LEU A 20 -19.30 -35.80 12.51
C LEU A 20 -19.58 -34.47 13.19
N ALA A 21 -18.97 -33.39 12.70
CA ALA A 21 -19.50 -32.04 12.91
C ALA A 21 -20.82 -31.95 12.11
N GLN A 22 -21.92 -32.45 12.67
CA GLN A 22 -23.25 -32.32 12.06
C GLN A 22 -23.82 -30.96 12.40
N ASP A 23 -23.32 -29.91 11.77
CA ASP A 23 -23.99 -28.62 11.85
C ASP A 23 -25.27 -28.70 11.00
N GLY A 24 -26.43 -28.73 11.66
CA GLY A 24 -27.72 -28.37 11.06
C GLY A 24 -28.33 -29.38 10.06
N THR A 25 -28.14 -30.69 10.27
CA THR A 25 -28.78 -31.74 9.45
C THR A 25 -29.87 -32.46 10.24
N GLY A 26 -31.14 -32.37 9.80
CA GLY A 26 -32.27 -33.00 10.49
C GLY A 26 -33.55 -32.15 10.42
N PRO A 27 -34.61 -32.51 11.18
CA PRO A 27 -35.76 -31.62 11.34
C PRO A 27 -35.30 -30.29 11.94
N MET A 28 -35.87 -29.19 11.48
CA MET A 28 -35.52 -27.84 11.93
C MET A 28 -36.07 -27.60 13.35
N PRO A 29 -35.21 -27.32 14.35
CA PRO A 29 -35.64 -27.02 15.71
C PRO A 29 -36.20 -25.58 15.82
N GLU A 30 -36.66 -25.21 17.02
CA GLU A 30 -37.01 -23.81 17.34
C GLU A 30 -35.75 -22.92 17.33
N ASN A 31 -35.91 -21.62 17.02
CA ASN A 31 -34.83 -20.64 16.87
C ASN A 31 -33.80 -21.02 15.78
N ALA A 32 -34.29 -21.62 14.69
CA ALA A 32 -33.51 -21.97 13.52
C ALA A 32 -34.24 -21.60 12.22
N GLN A 33 -33.44 -21.28 11.20
CA GLN A 33 -33.88 -20.94 9.86
C GLN A 33 -33.21 -21.82 8.80
N PRO A 34 -33.85 -22.04 7.63
CA PRO A 34 -33.24 -22.81 6.56
C PRO A 34 -31.99 -22.10 6.02
N ARG A 35 -30.98 -22.88 5.64
CA ARG A 35 -29.77 -22.31 5.00
C ARG A 35 -30.12 -21.73 3.63
N SER A 36 -29.41 -20.67 3.26
CA SER A 36 -29.56 -20.04 1.94
C SER A 36 -28.97 -20.89 0.80
N TYR A 37 -28.03 -21.79 1.11
CA TYR A 37 -27.46 -22.76 0.19
C TYR A 37 -27.02 -24.04 0.92
N GLY A 38 -27.05 -25.17 0.21
CA GLY A 38 -26.90 -26.49 0.82
C GLY A 38 -28.15 -26.89 1.63
N GLY A 39 -28.40 -28.19 1.76
CA GLY A 39 -29.48 -28.68 2.63
C GLY A 39 -29.18 -28.39 4.10
N GLY A 40 -30.23 -28.31 4.92
CA GLY A 40 -30.13 -28.15 6.38
C GLY A 40 -30.59 -26.78 6.90
N TRP A 41 -30.29 -26.53 8.17
CA TRP A 41 -30.68 -25.33 8.90
C TRP A 41 -29.49 -24.66 9.60
N VAL A 42 -29.67 -23.42 10.03
CA VAL A 42 -28.73 -22.65 10.86
C VAL A 42 -29.53 -21.97 11.97
N CYS A 43 -28.94 -21.83 13.15
CA CYS A 43 -29.60 -21.13 14.25
C CYS A 43 -29.85 -19.65 13.91
N ASP A 44 -30.90 -19.10 14.48
CA ASP A 44 -31.18 -17.66 14.41
C ASP A 44 -30.09 -16.86 15.12
N ILE A 45 -29.98 -15.57 14.78
CA ILE A 45 -28.99 -14.68 15.38
C ILE A 45 -29.21 -14.63 16.90
N GLY A 46 -28.14 -14.88 17.67
CA GLY A 46 -28.21 -14.99 19.13
C GLY A 46 -28.35 -16.42 19.65
N TYR A 47 -28.36 -17.42 18.77
CA TYR A 47 -28.42 -18.84 19.13
C TYR A 47 -27.26 -19.63 18.52
N ARG A 48 -26.87 -20.72 19.18
CA ARG A 48 -25.81 -21.64 18.74
C ARG A 48 -26.30 -23.08 18.67
N VAL A 49 -25.71 -23.84 17.76
CA VAL A 49 -25.98 -25.27 17.60
C VAL A 49 -25.40 -26.01 18.81
N GLU A 50 -26.24 -26.80 19.47
CA GLU A 50 -25.82 -27.74 20.50
C GLU A 50 -26.59 -29.06 20.32
N GLY A 51 -25.92 -30.05 19.73
CA GLY A 51 -26.58 -31.29 19.31
C GLY A 51 -27.59 -31.05 18.20
N ALA A 52 -28.88 -31.29 18.48
CA ALA A 52 -29.98 -31.14 17.52
C ALA A 52 -30.84 -29.89 17.79
N GLU A 53 -30.40 -29.00 18.68
CA GLU A 53 -31.15 -27.83 19.13
C GLU A 53 -30.34 -26.53 18.94
N CYS A 54 -31.06 -25.41 18.95
CA CYS A 54 -30.47 -24.07 18.98
C CYS A 54 -30.67 -23.45 20.37
N LEU A 55 -29.57 -23.37 21.14
CA LEU A 55 -29.58 -22.79 22.48
C LEU A 55 -29.17 -21.31 22.42
N PRO A 56 -29.77 -20.44 23.25
CA PRO A 56 -29.44 -19.03 23.27
C PRO A 56 -27.98 -18.81 23.72
N LEU A 57 -27.30 -17.88 23.07
CA LEU A 57 -25.99 -17.40 23.48
C LEU A 57 -26.12 -16.59 24.77
N ASP A 58 -25.19 -16.80 25.69
CA ASP A 58 -24.99 -15.88 26.81
C ASP A 58 -24.24 -14.65 26.30
N ILE A 59 -25.00 -13.59 26.00
CA ILE A 59 -24.50 -12.34 25.44
C ILE A 59 -24.34 -11.36 26.61
N PRO A 60 -23.11 -10.97 26.97
CA PRO A 60 -22.89 -10.06 28.09
C PRO A 60 -23.41 -8.65 27.80
N GLU A 61 -23.48 -7.82 28.83
CA GLU A 61 -23.77 -6.40 28.67
C GLU A 61 -22.75 -5.75 27.72
N HIS A 62 -23.22 -4.78 26.93
CA HIS A 62 -22.43 -4.11 25.90
C HIS A 62 -21.91 -5.02 24.76
N ALA A 63 -22.59 -6.13 24.47
CA ALA A 63 -22.31 -6.96 23.30
C ALA A 63 -23.53 -7.10 22.36
N TYR A 64 -23.28 -7.50 21.13
CA TYR A 64 -24.31 -7.86 20.14
C TYR A 64 -24.00 -9.21 19.48
N PRO A 65 -25.03 -10.00 19.11
CA PRO A 65 -24.82 -11.27 18.43
C PRO A 65 -24.33 -11.07 16.99
N THR A 66 -23.33 -11.84 16.56
CA THR A 66 -22.75 -11.73 15.20
C THR A 66 -23.35 -12.70 14.20
N GLY A 67 -24.07 -13.72 14.68
CA GLY A 67 -24.56 -14.82 13.84
C GLY A 67 -23.46 -15.77 13.36
N ARG A 68 -22.23 -15.66 13.89
CA ARG A 68 -21.15 -16.62 13.61
C ARG A 68 -21.39 -17.91 14.39
N SER A 69 -21.19 -19.05 13.73
CA SER A 69 -21.33 -20.38 14.34
C SER A 69 -20.09 -20.83 15.13
N TYR A 70 -19.02 -20.02 15.13
CA TYR A 70 -17.76 -20.30 15.80
C TYR A 70 -17.34 -19.11 16.68
N GLY A 71 -16.48 -19.36 17.66
CA GLY A 71 -16.06 -18.36 18.65
C GLY A 71 -17.12 -18.13 19.73
N THR A 72 -17.17 -16.91 20.26
CA THR A 72 -18.14 -16.47 21.28
C THR A 72 -19.54 -16.26 20.71
N GLY A 73 -19.67 -16.05 19.39
CA GLY A 73 -20.95 -15.80 18.73
C GLY A 73 -21.50 -14.37 18.93
N TRP A 74 -20.76 -13.53 19.64
CA TRP A 74 -21.06 -12.12 19.89
C TRP A 74 -19.81 -11.27 19.74
N GLU A 75 -19.98 -9.97 19.54
CA GLU A 75 -18.92 -8.96 19.51
C GLU A 75 -19.30 -7.79 20.42
N CYS A 76 -18.30 -7.12 20.98
CA CYS A 76 -18.54 -5.96 21.83
C CYS A 76 -19.08 -4.78 21.01
N ASN A 77 -19.95 -4.00 21.63
CA ASN A 77 -20.39 -2.72 21.10
C ASN A 77 -19.20 -1.78 20.95
N ARG A 78 -19.32 -0.82 20.02
CA ARG A 78 -18.34 0.25 19.84
C ARG A 78 -18.02 0.93 21.18
N GLY A 79 -16.73 1.03 21.51
CA GLY A 79 -16.22 1.58 22.77
C GLY A 79 -15.99 0.55 23.86
N TYR A 80 -16.17 -0.75 23.55
CA TYR A 80 -15.93 -1.84 24.47
C TYR A 80 -14.99 -2.87 23.82
N GLU A 81 -14.17 -3.51 24.64
CA GLU A 81 -13.25 -4.57 24.26
C GLU A 81 -13.58 -5.88 24.98
N GLU A 82 -13.29 -6.99 24.32
CA GLU A 82 -13.56 -8.32 24.87
C GLU A 82 -12.63 -8.63 26.04
N ALA A 83 -13.20 -8.98 27.19
CA ALA A 83 -12.50 -9.46 28.35
C ALA A 83 -12.94 -10.89 28.70
N ASP A 84 -11.96 -11.79 28.75
CA ASP A 84 -12.09 -13.21 29.14
C ASP A 84 -13.12 -14.02 28.34
N ARG A 85 -13.49 -13.61 27.12
CA ARG A 85 -14.56 -14.22 26.29
C ARG A 85 -15.93 -14.26 26.95
N THR A 86 -16.13 -13.52 28.03
CA THR A 86 -17.36 -13.54 28.84
C THR A 86 -17.90 -12.15 29.13
N SER A 87 -17.16 -11.08 28.80
CA SER A 87 -17.55 -9.72 29.11
C SER A 87 -17.01 -8.73 28.09
N CYS A 88 -17.64 -7.56 28.04
CA CYS A 88 -17.20 -6.41 27.26
C CYS A 88 -16.89 -5.26 28.21
N ASN A 89 -15.61 -4.94 28.37
CA ASN A 89 -15.17 -3.86 29.24
C ASN A 89 -15.05 -2.55 28.45
N PRO A 90 -15.39 -1.40 29.06
CA PRO A 90 -15.27 -0.12 28.38
C PRO A 90 -13.80 0.19 28.08
N ILE A 91 -13.52 0.62 26.85
CA ILE A 91 -12.19 1.06 26.44
C ILE A 91 -11.88 2.37 27.17
N PRO A 92 -10.79 2.45 27.96
CA PRO A 92 -10.39 3.68 28.61
C PRO A 92 -9.89 4.68 27.57
N VAL A 93 -10.68 5.73 27.32
CA VAL A 93 -10.30 6.83 26.45
C VAL A 93 -9.72 7.96 27.30
N PRO A 94 -8.41 8.30 27.16
CA PRO A 94 -7.79 9.36 27.95
C PRO A 94 -8.28 10.76 27.53
N ALA A 95 -7.89 11.78 28.30
CA ALA A 95 -8.17 13.17 27.93
C ALA A 95 -7.50 13.53 26.60
N ASN A 96 -8.17 14.37 25.79
CA ASN A 96 -7.75 14.77 24.44
C ASN A 96 -7.62 13.58 23.46
N ALA A 97 -8.48 12.58 23.61
CA ALA A 97 -8.57 11.43 22.72
C ALA A 97 -10.03 11.11 22.36
N PHE A 98 -10.20 10.40 21.25
CA PHE A 98 -11.50 9.92 20.80
C PHE A 98 -11.42 8.50 20.23
N LEU A 99 -12.52 7.76 20.30
CA LEU A 99 -12.62 6.43 19.68
C LEU A 99 -12.50 6.55 18.17
N ARG A 100 -11.67 5.70 17.55
CA ARG A 100 -11.57 5.61 16.11
C ARG A 100 -12.88 5.14 15.48
N SER A 101 -12.94 5.21 14.15
CA SER A 101 -14.09 4.70 13.39
C SER A 101 -14.30 3.19 13.60
N SER A 102 -13.23 2.42 13.83
CA SER A 102 -13.31 0.99 14.20
C SER A 102 -14.15 0.77 15.46
N GLY A 103 -14.04 1.68 16.43
CA GLY A 103 -14.69 1.57 17.73
C GLY A 103 -13.97 0.68 18.75
N TYR A 104 -12.83 0.09 18.38
CA TYR A 104 -12.08 -0.86 19.22
C TYR A 104 -10.72 -0.32 19.69
N ASP A 105 -10.41 0.91 19.32
CA ASP A 105 -9.22 1.65 19.75
C ASP A 105 -9.51 3.15 19.73
N TRP A 106 -8.57 3.94 20.28
CA TRP A 106 -8.65 5.39 20.34
C TRP A 106 -7.48 6.03 19.61
N GLN A 107 -7.62 7.33 19.33
CA GLN A 107 -6.55 8.17 18.84
C GLN A 107 -6.61 9.54 19.49
N CYS A 108 -5.47 10.22 19.57
CA CYS A 108 -5.42 11.57 20.08
C CYS A 108 -6.15 12.55 19.17
N GLU A 109 -6.71 13.58 19.79
CA GLU A 109 -7.22 14.76 19.11
C GLU A 109 -6.08 15.50 18.39
N ARG A 110 -6.43 16.25 17.35
CA ARG A 110 -5.48 17.06 16.60
C ARG A 110 -4.76 18.02 17.54
N GLY A 111 -3.43 18.05 17.48
CA GLY A 111 -2.58 18.82 18.40
C GLY A 111 -2.09 18.04 19.61
N PHE A 112 -2.42 16.76 19.70
CA PHE A 112 -1.91 15.85 20.71
C PHE A 112 -1.29 14.62 20.05
N ARG A 113 -0.27 14.06 20.70
CA ARG A 113 0.38 12.81 20.28
C ARG A 113 0.27 11.77 21.38
N GLN A 114 0.24 10.50 20.98
CA GLN A 114 0.17 9.40 21.93
C GLN A 114 1.54 9.20 22.57
N GLU A 115 1.57 9.29 23.91
CA GLU A 115 2.69 8.86 24.74
C GLU A 115 2.10 7.90 25.79
N ASP A 116 2.44 6.62 25.65
CA ASP A 116 1.87 5.51 26.42
C ASP A 116 0.31 5.49 26.34
N GLU A 117 -0.35 5.56 27.50
CA GLU A 117 -1.81 5.56 27.65
C GLU A 117 -2.40 6.98 27.71
N ALA A 118 -1.65 8.00 27.28
CA ALA A 118 -2.06 9.39 27.33
C ALA A 118 -1.85 10.13 26.01
N CYS A 119 -2.61 11.21 25.84
CA CYS A 119 -2.43 12.17 24.76
C CYS A 119 -1.77 13.43 25.32
N VAL A 120 -0.51 13.65 24.94
CA VAL A 120 0.25 14.82 25.36
C VAL A 120 0.21 15.91 24.28
N PRO A 121 0.18 17.21 24.66
CA PRO A 121 0.20 18.29 23.69
C PRO A 121 1.44 18.25 22.81
N ILE A 122 1.26 18.45 21.51
CA ILE A 122 2.34 18.62 20.56
C ILE A 122 2.90 20.04 20.71
N VAL A 123 4.19 20.13 21.02
CA VAL A 123 4.92 21.40 20.94
C VAL A 123 5.25 21.65 19.47
N LEU A 124 4.59 22.64 18.88
CA LEU A 124 4.79 23.01 17.49
C LEU A 124 6.03 23.91 17.35
N PRO A 125 7.10 23.48 16.66
CA PRO A 125 8.27 24.33 16.45
C PRO A 125 7.94 25.49 15.50
N GLU A 126 8.84 26.49 15.44
CA GLU A 126 8.73 27.56 14.45
C GLU A 126 8.77 26.97 13.04
N ARG A 127 7.98 27.54 12.12
CA ARG A 127 7.86 27.10 10.72
C ARG A 127 7.29 25.69 10.56
N ALA A 128 6.33 25.32 11.40
CA ALA A 128 5.61 24.05 11.31
C ALA A 128 4.09 24.23 11.46
N TYR A 129 3.35 23.24 10.97
CA TYR A 129 1.90 23.14 11.15
C TYR A 129 1.48 21.71 11.53
N LEU A 130 0.38 21.59 12.26
CA LEU A 130 -0.17 20.31 12.69
C LEU A 130 -0.70 19.49 11.51
N THR A 131 -0.49 18.18 11.57
CA THR A 131 -1.02 17.20 10.61
C THR A 131 -2.05 16.31 11.29
N ASP A 132 -2.91 15.65 10.51
CA ASP A 132 -3.85 14.65 11.04
C ASP A 132 -3.20 13.25 11.21
N ASP A 133 -1.89 13.14 10.93
CA ASP A 133 -1.13 11.91 11.13
C ASP A 133 -0.93 11.62 12.62
N ALA A 134 -1.61 10.57 13.09
CA ALA A 134 -1.53 10.07 14.46
C ALA A 134 -0.32 9.15 14.70
N SER A 135 0.42 8.78 13.65
CA SER A 135 1.47 7.75 13.67
C SER A 135 2.90 8.32 13.62
N GLY A 136 3.07 9.63 13.84
CA GLY A 136 4.36 10.29 13.77
C GLY A 136 4.46 11.48 14.71
N ARG A 137 5.16 12.54 14.26
CA ARG A 137 5.34 13.77 15.06
C ARG A 137 4.05 14.58 15.24
N GLY A 138 3.03 14.33 14.41
CA GLY A 138 1.76 15.07 14.41
C GLY A 138 1.88 16.51 13.91
N TRP A 139 3.02 16.85 13.33
CA TRP A 139 3.28 18.11 12.64
C TRP A 139 4.24 17.89 11.47
N THR A 140 4.21 18.81 10.52
CA THR A 140 5.15 18.90 9.41
C THR A 140 5.61 20.34 9.23
N CYS A 141 6.71 20.52 8.50
CA CYS A 141 7.30 21.83 8.29
C CYS A 141 6.55 22.64 7.22
N ASP A 142 6.57 23.97 7.37
CA ASP A 142 6.15 24.90 6.33
C ASP A 142 6.92 24.64 5.04
N ARG A 143 6.32 25.02 3.92
CA ARG A 143 6.98 24.93 2.62
C ARG A 143 8.37 25.60 2.65
N GLY A 144 9.37 24.85 2.19
CA GLY A 144 10.76 25.31 2.14
C GLY A 144 11.55 25.02 3.41
N TYR A 145 10.96 24.30 4.35
CA TYR A 145 11.62 23.79 5.54
C TYR A 145 11.51 22.26 5.57
N GLU A 146 12.54 21.62 6.10
CA GLU A 146 12.59 20.18 6.33
C GLU A 146 12.75 19.88 7.81
N ALA A 147 12.28 18.70 8.17
CA ALA A 147 12.34 18.20 9.52
C ALA A 147 13.78 17.82 9.92
N ALA A 148 14.34 18.55 10.87
CA ALA A 148 15.60 18.22 11.52
C ALA A 148 15.36 18.02 13.02
N ALA A 149 15.22 16.75 13.43
CA ALA A 149 14.78 16.37 14.78
C ALA A 149 13.45 17.04 15.17
N GLU A 150 13.45 17.83 16.24
CA GLU A 150 12.28 18.55 16.77
C GLU A 150 12.15 19.98 16.22
N THR A 151 12.79 20.29 15.10
CA THR A 151 12.78 21.63 14.49
C THR A 151 12.59 21.56 12.98
N CYS A 152 12.20 22.70 12.40
CA CYS A 152 12.13 22.91 10.97
C CYS A 152 13.32 23.75 10.52
N SER A 153 14.21 23.14 9.75
CA SER A 153 15.38 23.81 9.18
C SER A 153 15.11 24.20 7.72
N PRO A 154 15.58 25.37 7.25
CA PRO A 154 15.35 25.78 5.88
C PRO A 154 16.06 24.83 4.91
N ILE A 155 15.37 24.46 3.83
CA ILE A 155 15.93 23.64 2.76
C ILE A 155 16.89 24.49 1.96
N ALA A 156 18.14 24.06 1.85
CA ALA A 156 19.12 24.71 1.00
C ALA A 156 18.77 24.45 -0.47
N VAL A 157 18.25 25.48 -1.14
CA VAL A 157 17.97 25.45 -2.58
C VAL A 157 19.16 26.09 -3.30
N PRO A 158 19.91 25.34 -4.13
CA PRO A 158 21.05 25.90 -4.86
C PRO A 158 20.61 26.88 -5.95
N GLU A 159 21.56 27.63 -6.51
CA GLU A 159 21.30 28.48 -7.68
C GLU A 159 20.78 27.63 -8.85
N ASN A 160 19.84 28.16 -9.63
CA ASN A 160 19.16 27.48 -10.73
C ASN A 160 18.35 26.24 -10.29
N ALA A 161 17.82 26.24 -9.07
CA ALA A 161 16.89 25.24 -8.57
C ALA A 161 15.62 25.87 -7.99
N TYR A 162 14.57 25.06 -7.91
CA TYR A 162 13.29 25.41 -7.29
C TYR A 162 12.81 24.31 -6.34
N LEU A 163 12.00 24.69 -5.35
CA LEU A 163 11.34 23.75 -4.45
C LEU A 163 10.25 22.96 -5.20
N THR A 164 10.38 21.64 -5.26
CA THR A 164 9.39 20.75 -5.90
C THR A 164 8.07 20.77 -5.15
N ASN A 165 8.16 20.91 -3.83
CA ASN A 165 7.08 20.76 -2.86
C ASN A 165 6.20 19.54 -3.09
N ALA A 166 6.88 18.44 -3.42
CA ALA A 166 6.34 17.10 -3.35
C ALA A 166 6.40 16.60 -1.89
N ASP A 167 5.37 15.87 -1.47
CA ASP A 167 5.34 15.20 -0.15
C ASP A 167 6.38 14.07 -0.06
N TYR A 168 6.80 13.54 -1.22
CA TYR A 168 7.77 12.46 -1.34
C TYR A 168 8.78 12.78 -2.46
N GLY A 169 10.04 12.39 -2.26
CA GLY A 169 11.12 12.58 -3.23
C GLY A 169 12.04 13.75 -2.87
N ALA A 170 12.75 14.28 -3.87
CA ALA A 170 13.68 15.39 -3.67
C ALA A 170 12.92 16.69 -3.37
N ALA A 171 13.34 17.41 -2.33
CA ALA A 171 12.72 18.68 -1.92
C ALA A 171 12.88 19.81 -2.94
N TRP A 172 13.90 19.72 -3.80
CA TRP A 172 14.17 20.67 -4.87
C TRP A 172 14.56 19.94 -6.16
N ALA A 173 14.37 20.62 -7.28
CA ALA A 173 14.77 20.18 -8.61
C ALA A 173 15.44 21.34 -9.35
N CYS A 174 16.24 21.02 -10.36
CA CYS A 174 16.88 22.03 -11.19
C CYS A 174 15.88 22.70 -12.12
N GLU A 175 16.06 24.00 -12.35
CA GLU A 175 15.33 24.76 -13.35
C GLU A 175 15.55 24.19 -14.75
N ARG A 176 14.63 24.51 -15.67
CA ARG A 176 14.75 24.08 -17.07
C ARG A 176 16.11 24.53 -17.65
N GLY A 177 16.83 23.58 -18.23
CA GLY A 177 18.16 23.84 -18.80
C GLY A 177 19.32 23.59 -17.84
N PHE A 178 19.04 23.07 -16.64
CA PHE A 178 20.05 22.67 -15.67
C PHE A 178 19.86 21.21 -15.27
N VAL A 179 20.96 20.54 -14.96
CA VAL A 179 20.99 19.14 -14.51
C VAL A 179 21.57 19.06 -13.11
N ARG A 180 20.99 18.19 -12.28
CA ARG A 180 21.47 17.98 -10.91
C ARG A 180 22.78 17.21 -10.93
N ILE A 181 23.82 17.80 -10.35
CA ILE A 181 25.09 17.14 -10.05
C ILE A 181 25.38 17.37 -8.58
N ASP A 182 25.30 16.31 -7.77
CA ASP A 182 25.36 16.40 -6.31
C ASP A 182 24.29 17.37 -5.76
N ASP A 183 24.71 18.43 -5.08
CA ASP A 183 23.86 19.47 -4.47
C ASP A 183 23.90 20.80 -5.24
N ARG A 184 24.12 20.75 -6.56
CA ARG A 184 24.05 21.92 -7.45
C ARG A 184 23.32 21.60 -8.75
N CYS A 185 22.96 22.68 -9.44
CA CYS A 185 22.35 22.64 -10.76
C CYS A 185 23.31 23.25 -11.78
N ASP A 186 23.91 22.39 -12.61
CA ASP A 186 24.86 22.80 -13.64
C ASP A 186 24.13 22.98 -14.97
N ALA A 187 24.50 24.00 -15.73
CA ALA A 187 23.86 24.30 -17.01
C ALA A 187 24.08 23.14 -18.01
N VAL A 188 23.01 22.73 -18.68
CA VAL A 188 23.07 21.74 -19.74
C VAL A 188 23.77 22.38 -20.95
N VAL A 189 24.88 21.78 -21.37
CA VAL A 189 25.57 22.18 -22.60
C VAL A 189 24.81 21.62 -23.79
N VAL A 190 24.11 22.49 -24.51
CA VAL A 190 23.35 22.13 -25.72
C VAL A 190 24.28 22.27 -26.93
N PRO A 191 24.60 21.17 -27.65
CA PRO A 191 25.43 21.23 -28.84
C PRO A 191 24.68 21.90 -30.02
N SER A 192 25.40 22.23 -31.10
CA SER A 192 24.78 22.72 -32.33
C SER A 192 23.78 21.71 -32.90
N ASN A 193 22.67 22.19 -33.47
CA ASN A 193 21.58 21.37 -34.00
C ASN A 193 20.87 20.53 -32.92
N ALA A 194 20.77 21.06 -31.71
CA ALA A 194 20.07 20.46 -30.58
C ALA A 194 19.22 21.50 -29.83
N TYR A 195 18.24 21.02 -29.08
CA TYR A 195 17.40 21.82 -28.21
C TYR A 195 17.28 21.18 -26.82
N LEU A 196 16.95 22.00 -25.82
CA LEU A 196 16.71 21.52 -24.45
C LEU A 196 15.53 20.56 -24.40
N ASP A 197 15.75 19.39 -23.82
CA ASP A 197 14.77 18.33 -23.63
C ASP A 197 14.49 18.15 -22.14
N GLU A 198 13.21 18.12 -21.75
CA GLU A 198 12.75 18.01 -20.37
C GLU A 198 12.58 16.56 -19.91
N ALA A 199 12.94 15.58 -20.75
CA ALA A 199 12.94 14.18 -20.35
C ALA A 199 13.72 13.99 -19.03
N SER A 200 13.10 13.30 -18.06
CA SER A 200 13.71 13.00 -16.76
C SER A 200 14.94 12.07 -16.84
N TYR A 201 15.28 11.63 -18.05
CA TYR A 201 16.38 10.73 -18.35
C TYR A 201 17.12 11.20 -19.61
N GLY A 202 18.41 10.89 -19.70
CA GLY A 202 19.25 11.28 -20.83
C GLY A 202 20.05 12.57 -20.57
N PRO A 203 20.62 13.18 -21.62
CA PRO A 203 21.60 14.26 -21.48
C PRO A 203 20.98 15.67 -21.27
N GLY A 204 19.65 15.79 -21.15
CA GLY A 204 18.95 17.07 -20.99
C GLY A 204 18.77 17.87 -22.29
N TRP A 205 19.10 17.26 -23.43
CA TRP A 205 18.89 17.84 -24.76
C TRP A 205 18.58 16.74 -25.78
N SER A 206 17.92 17.14 -26.86
CA SER A 206 17.58 16.29 -27.99
C SER A 206 18.01 16.96 -29.30
N CYS A 207 18.39 16.16 -30.28
CA CYS A 207 18.79 16.68 -31.59
C CYS A 207 17.59 17.27 -32.35
N GLU A 208 17.83 18.35 -33.08
CA GLU A 208 16.88 18.87 -34.04
C GLU A 208 16.53 17.81 -35.11
N ARG A 209 15.37 17.95 -35.73
CA ARG A 209 14.93 17.05 -36.80
C ARG A 209 15.99 16.98 -37.92
N GLY A 210 16.37 15.77 -38.31
CA GLY A 210 17.40 15.51 -39.32
C GLY A 210 18.80 15.31 -38.74
N TYR A 211 18.96 15.31 -37.42
CA TYR A 211 20.24 15.06 -36.75
C TYR A 211 20.15 13.86 -35.80
N GLU A 212 21.24 13.14 -35.60
CA GLU A 212 21.34 12.03 -34.65
C GLU A 212 22.48 12.23 -33.65
N VAL A 213 22.36 11.61 -32.47
CA VAL A 213 23.35 11.72 -31.40
C VAL A 213 24.56 10.85 -31.74
N LEU A 214 25.72 11.48 -31.90
CA LEU A 214 27.00 10.80 -32.07
C LEU A 214 28.08 11.47 -31.21
N ASN A 215 28.66 10.72 -30.28
CA ASN A 215 29.73 11.19 -29.38
C ASN A 215 29.42 12.51 -28.64
N GLY A 216 28.16 12.70 -28.21
CA GLY A 216 27.74 13.90 -27.48
C GLY A 216 27.48 15.14 -28.35
N ALA A 217 27.39 14.97 -29.68
CA ALA A 217 26.99 16.01 -30.62
C ALA A 217 25.82 15.55 -31.49
N CYS A 218 25.13 16.51 -32.11
CA CYS A 218 24.12 16.25 -33.12
C CYS A 218 24.72 16.35 -34.51
N VAL A 219 24.84 15.21 -35.17
CA VAL A 219 25.41 15.08 -36.53
C VAL A 219 24.27 14.88 -37.53
N ALA A 220 24.35 15.54 -38.69
CA ALA A 220 23.31 15.44 -39.70
C ALA A 220 23.18 13.99 -40.18
N ILE A 221 21.94 13.50 -40.25
CA ILE A 221 21.61 12.20 -40.81
C ILE A 221 21.83 12.29 -42.32
N ASP A 222 22.75 11.48 -42.83
CA ASP A 222 22.88 11.28 -44.27
C ASP A 222 21.70 10.45 -44.75
N LEU A 223 20.72 11.14 -45.35
CA LEU A 223 19.46 10.52 -45.77
C LEU A 223 19.66 9.90 -47.17
N PRO A 224 19.63 8.56 -47.29
CA PRO A 224 19.87 7.93 -48.59
C PRO A 224 18.73 8.23 -49.57
N GLU A 225 19.01 8.09 -50.87
CA GLU A 225 18.01 8.24 -51.91
C GLU A 225 16.83 7.28 -51.66
N ASN A 226 15.60 7.75 -51.89
CA ASN A 226 14.37 7.02 -51.62
C ASN A 226 14.09 6.72 -50.14
N ALA A 227 14.65 7.51 -49.21
CA ALA A 227 14.27 7.50 -47.80
C ALA A 227 13.55 8.80 -47.38
N TYR A 228 12.88 8.75 -46.23
CA TYR A 228 12.28 9.90 -45.56
C TYR A 228 12.51 9.82 -44.06
N LEU A 229 12.63 10.99 -43.40
CA LEU A 229 12.64 11.08 -41.95
C LEU A 229 11.28 10.70 -41.39
N ASP A 230 11.24 9.85 -40.37
CA ASP A 230 10.01 9.40 -39.74
C ASP A 230 9.33 10.52 -38.92
N ARG A 231 8.30 10.15 -38.15
CA ARG A 231 7.58 11.13 -37.31
C ARG A 231 8.44 11.70 -36.19
N SER A 232 9.34 10.91 -35.61
CA SER A 232 10.30 11.42 -34.61
C SER A 232 11.21 12.47 -35.21
N GLY A 233 11.57 12.29 -36.49
CA GLY A 233 12.41 13.21 -37.23
C GLY A 233 13.91 12.97 -37.05
N ASN A 234 14.30 12.02 -36.22
CA ASN A 234 15.69 11.68 -35.92
C ASN A 234 15.99 10.20 -36.26
N ARG A 235 15.08 9.58 -37.00
CA ARG A 235 15.22 8.27 -37.65
C ARG A 235 14.62 8.38 -39.04
N TRP A 236 14.97 7.45 -39.91
CA TRP A 236 14.46 7.42 -41.28
C TRP A 236 13.93 6.05 -41.67
N SER A 237 13.15 6.02 -42.74
CA SER A 237 12.61 4.79 -43.33
C SER A 237 12.57 4.92 -44.85
N CYS A 238 12.60 3.78 -45.53
CA CYS A 238 12.48 3.76 -46.98
C CYS A 238 11.07 4.19 -47.43
N ASN A 239 11.02 4.94 -48.53
CA ASN A 239 9.78 5.28 -49.23
C ASN A 239 9.03 4.00 -49.62
N ARG A 240 7.71 4.12 -49.79
CA ARG A 240 6.88 2.99 -50.22
C ARG A 240 7.42 2.40 -51.53
N GLY A 241 7.63 1.09 -51.56
CA GLY A 241 8.20 0.38 -52.71
C GLY A 241 9.71 0.16 -52.64
N PHE A 242 10.38 0.64 -51.58
CA PHE A 242 11.80 0.43 -51.33
C PHE A 242 12.03 -0.33 -50.03
N GLN A 243 13.12 -1.11 -49.97
CA GLN A 243 13.54 -1.92 -48.83
C GLN A 243 14.98 -1.56 -48.43
N LEU A 244 15.29 -1.65 -47.14
CA LEU A 244 16.60 -1.37 -46.60
C LEU A 244 17.60 -2.48 -46.98
N SER A 245 18.70 -2.13 -47.64
CA SER A 245 19.82 -3.02 -47.95
C SER A 245 21.14 -2.23 -47.89
N ASP A 246 22.11 -2.71 -47.10
CA ASP A 246 23.44 -2.08 -46.94
C ASP A 246 23.42 -0.56 -46.67
N GLY A 247 22.48 -0.09 -45.85
CA GLY A 247 22.35 1.34 -45.52
C GLY A 247 21.69 2.20 -46.59
N ALA A 248 21.18 1.61 -47.68
CA ALA A 248 20.45 2.29 -48.75
C ALA A 248 19.04 1.74 -48.94
N CYS A 249 18.17 2.52 -49.57
CA CYS A 249 16.84 2.09 -49.97
C CYS A 249 16.83 1.64 -51.43
N VAL A 250 16.69 0.32 -51.64
CA VAL A 250 16.64 -0.29 -52.97
C VAL A 250 15.22 -0.73 -53.32
N LEU A 251 14.86 -0.75 -54.60
CA LEU A 251 13.52 -1.15 -55.03
C LEU A 251 13.18 -2.55 -54.51
N GLY A 252 12.10 -2.68 -53.74
CA GLY A 252 11.61 -3.96 -53.25
C GLY A 252 11.02 -4.78 -54.39
N ARG A 253 11.41 -6.05 -54.49
CA ARG A 253 10.78 -7.02 -55.40
C ARG A 253 9.38 -7.41 -54.91
#